data_AF-A0A1F6K6X7-F1
#
_entry.id   AF-A0A1F6K6X7-F1
#
_cell.length_a   1.000
_cell.length_b   1.000
_cell.length_c   1.000
_cell.angle_alpha   90.00
_cell.angle_beta   90.00
_cell.angle_gamma   90.00
#
_symmetry.space_group_name_H-M   'P 1'
#
loop_
_entity.id
_entity.type
_entity.pdbx_description
1 polymer ?
#
loop_
_entity_poly.entity_id
_entity_poly.type
_entity_poly.pdbx_seq_one_letter_code
_entity_poly.pdbx_strand_id
1 'polypeptide(L)'
;MKIIYTSFTILLVVIGMLSIGQVVISNWLSTTGITLGAIEDELKQYKEKNALLEERFLHASSLTSIASTAAELGFVEKKSRIVLTDSVPLALKR
;
A
#
# COMPACT_ATOMS: atom_id res chain seq x y z
N MET A 1 10.59 38.49 53.66
CA MET A 1 11.48 37.41 53.18
C MET A 1 10.77 36.07 52.98
N LYS A 2 10.05 35.50 53.97
CA LYS A 2 9.35 34.20 53.83
C LYS A 2 8.48 34.07 52.58
N ILE A 3 7.63 35.06 52.28
CA ILE A 3 6.72 35.04 51.11
C ILE A 3 7.48 34.91 49.77
N ILE A 4 8.66 35.52 49.66
CA ILE A 4 9.49 35.45 48.44
C ILE A 4 10.05 34.04 48.26
N TYR A 5 10.52 33.40 49.34
CA TYR A 5 10.97 32.01 49.28
C TYR A 5 9.83 31.05 48.94
N THR A 6 8.63 31.25 49.49
CA THR A 6 7.47 30.42 49.17
C THR A 6 7.10 30.53 47.69
N SER A 7 7.04 31.73 47.13
CA SER A 7 6.79 31.92 45.69
C SER A 7 7.86 31.30 44.81
N PHE A 8 9.14 31.41 45.20
CA PHE A 8 10.24 30.79 44.47
C PHE A 8 10.17 29.26 44.49
N THR A 9 9.81 28.66 45.63
CA THR A 9 9.63 27.19 45.72
C THR A 9 8.46 26.70 44.88
N ILE A 10 7.34 27.42 44.83
CA ILE A 10 6.18 27.07 43.99
C ILE A 10 6.58 27.10 42.51
N LEU A 11 7.33 28.13 42.10
CA LEU A 11 7.80 28.25 40.72
C LEU A 11 8.69 27.06 40.31
N LEU A 12 9.60 26.62 41.19
CA LEU A 12 10.43 25.43 40.93
C LEU A 12 9.60 24.15 40.82
N VAL A 13 8.58 23.97 41.66
CA VAL A 13 7.69 22.80 41.59
C VAL A 13 6.90 22.80 40.28
N VAL A 14 6.37 23.94 39.86
CA VAL A 14 5.61 24.07 38.61
C VAL A 14 6.50 23.77 37.40
N ILE A 15 7.72 24.31 37.37
CA ILE A 15 8.69 24.02 36.30
C ILE A 15 9.02 22.52 36.28
N GLY A 16 9.31 21.91 37.42
CA GLY A 16 9.59 20.49 37.51
C GLY A 16 8.43 19.63 37.00
N MET A 17 7.19 19.97 37.36
CA MET A 17 5.99 19.26 36.93
C MET A 17 5.76 19.38 35.41
N LEU A 18 5.95 20.57 34.85
CA LEU A 18 5.87 20.82 33.41
C LEU A 18 6.93 20.04 32.63
N SER A 19 8.18 20.02 33.12
CA SER A 19 9.27 19.27 32.49
C SER A 19 9.01 17.77 32.47
N ILE A 20 8.53 17.21 33.58
CA ILE A 20 8.16 15.78 33.64
C ILE A 20 7.02 15.49 32.65
N GLY A 21 5.98 16.33 32.64
CA GLY A 21 4.86 16.19 31.70
C GLY A 21 5.32 16.22 30.24
N GLN A 22 6.22 17.13 29.89
CA GLN A 22 6.77 17.24 28.54
C GLN A 22 7.52 15.96 28.12
N VAL A 23 8.34 15.38 29.01
CA VAL A 23 9.07 14.15 28.71
C VAL A 23 8.12 12.97 28.50
N VAL A 24 7.08 12.84 29.33
CA VAL A 24 6.08 11.78 29.19
C VAL A 24 5.34 11.89 27.86
N ILE A 25 4.86 13.09 27.52
CA ILE A 25 4.16 13.35 26.25
C ILE A 25 5.07 13.09 25.07
N SER A 26 6.32 13.56 25.11
CA SER A 26 7.27 13.38 24.00
C SER A 26 7.59 11.90 23.76
N ASN A 27 7.77 11.12 24.83
CA ASN A 27 8.05 9.69 24.72
C ASN A 27 6.84 8.92 24.18
N TRP A 28 5.64 9.27 24.66
CA TRP A 28 4.40 8.65 24.19
C TRP A 28 4.12 9.00 22.73
N LEU A 29 4.31 10.26 22.33
CA LEU A 29 4.14 10.71 20.95
C LEU A 29 5.15 10.05 20.02
N SER A 30 6.42 9.92 20.44
CA SER A 30 7.44 9.24 19.66
C SER A 30 7.09 7.76 19.43
N THR A 31 6.64 7.06 20.48
CA THR A 31 6.24 5.65 20.37
C THR A 31 4.99 5.49 19.51
N THR A 32 3.96 6.31 19.77
CA THR A 32 2.67 6.25 19.06
C THR A 32 2.81 6.64 17.60
N GLY A 33 3.65 7.63 17.28
CA GLY A 33 3.93 8.06 15.91
C GLY A 33 4.57 6.96 15.07
N ILE A 34 5.50 6.19 15.66
CA ILE A 34 6.11 5.03 14.98
C ILE A 34 5.05 3.94 14.71
N THR A 35 4.20 3.63 15.70
CA THR A 35 3.14 2.63 15.51
C THR A 35 2.08 3.08 14.51
N LEU A 36 1.72 4.36 14.51
CA LEU A 36 0.75 4.91 13.58
C LEU A 36 1.29 4.89 12.15
N GLY A 37 2.56 5.29 11.96
CA GLY A 37 3.22 5.22 10.66
C GLY A 37 3.27 3.79 10.11
N ALA A 38 3.57 2.79 10.95
CA ALA A 38 3.55 1.39 10.53
C ALA A 38 2.16 0.92 10.08
N ILE A 39 1.11 1.32 10.80
CA ILE A 39 -0.29 0.99 10.44
C ILE A 39 -0.69 1.70 9.14
N GLU A 40 -0.31 2.97 8.96
CA GLU A 40 -0.59 3.72 7.73
C GLU A 40 0.11 3.09 6.51
N ASP A 41 1.36 2.67 6.66
CA ASP A 41 2.10 1.97 5.60
C ASP A 41 1.45 0.64 5.23
N GLU A 42 1.04 -0.15 6.23
CA GLU A 42 0.34 -1.41 5.98
C GLU A 42 -1.01 -1.18 5.28
N LEU A 43 -1.76 -0.17 5.71
CA LEU A 43 -3.04 0.20 5.11
C LEU A 43 -2.87 0.68 3.66
N LYS A 44 -1.79 1.41 3.37
CA LYS A 44 -1.45 1.82 2.01
C LYS A 44 -1.13 0.61 1.13
N GLN A 45 -0.33 -0.34 1.62
CA GLN A 45 -0.02 -1.57 0.87
C GLN A 45 -1.28 -2.39 0.55
N TYR A 46 -2.22 -2.53 1.50
CA TYR A 46 -3.47 -3.24 1.23
C TYR A 46 -4.36 -2.52 0.22
N LYS A 47 -4.43 -1.18 0.29
CA LYS A 47 -5.16 -0.39 -0.71
C LYS A 47 -4.60 -0.59 -2.12
N GLU A 48 -3.28 -0.57 -2.27
CA GLU A 48 -2.62 -0.81 -3.56
C GLU A 48 -2.90 -2.23 -4.09
N LYS A 49 -2.79 -3.25 -3.21
CA LYS A 49 -3.12 -4.64 -3.58
C LYS A 49 -4.58 -4.79 -4.01
N ASN A 50 -5.51 -4.15 -3.32
CA ASN A 50 -6.93 -4.20 -3.65
C ASN A 50 -7.22 -3.50 -4.98
N ALA A 51 -6.63 -2.33 -5.24
CA ALA A 51 -6.79 -1.63 -6.51
C ALA A 51 -6.28 -2.46 -7.70
N LEU A 52 -5.11 -3.09 -7.55
CA LEU A 52 -4.54 -3.98 -8.58
C LEU A 52 -5.39 -5.24 -8.77
N LEU A 53 -5.98 -5.78 -7.71
CA LEU A 53 -6.89 -6.91 -7.79
C LEU A 53 -8.18 -6.53 -8.54
N GLU A 54 -8.75 -5.37 -8.23
CA GLU A 54 -9.94 -4.83 -8.90
C GLU A 54 -9.69 -4.61 -10.39
N GLU A 55 -8.55 -4.03 -10.75
CA GLU A 55 -8.13 -3.86 -12.15
C GLU A 55 -8.07 -5.21 -12.89
N ARG A 56 -7.41 -6.21 -12.30
CA ARG A 56 -7.32 -7.56 -12.88
C ARG A 56 -8.68 -8.21 -13.02
N PHE A 57 -9.56 -8.02 -12.04
CA PHE A 57 -10.92 -8.53 -12.09
C PHE A 57 -11.72 -7.88 -13.21
N LEU A 58 -11.66 -6.57 -13.36
CA LEU A 58 -12.33 -5.84 -14.45
C LEU A 58 -11.79 -6.26 -15.82
N HIS A 59 -10.49 -6.44 -15.96
CA HIS A 59 -9.89 -6.97 -17.18
C HIS A 59 -10.39 -8.37 -17.50
N ALA A 60 -10.35 -9.30 -16.54
CA ALA A 60 -10.87 -10.65 -16.72
C ALA A 60 -12.37 -10.65 -17.05
N SER A 61 -13.16 -9.80 -16.40
CA SER A 61 -14.59 -9.65 -16.65
C SER A 61 -14.85 -9.10 -18.06
N SER A 62 -14.08 -8.12 -18.52
CA SER A 62 -14.22 -7.58 -19.87
C SER A 62 -13.91 -8.63 -20.94
N LEU A 63 -12.84 -9.42 -20.75
CA LEU A 63 -12.50 -10.53 -21.64
C LEU A 63 -13.58 -11.62 -21.63
N THR A 64 -14.12 -11.93 -20.45
CA THR A 64 -15.23 -12.89 -20.31
C THR A 64 -16.48 -12.40 -21.00
N SER A 65 -16.80 -11.11 -20.89
CA SER A 65 -17.93 -10.50 -21.60
C SER A 65 -17.76 -10.59 -23.11
N ILE A 66 -16.57 -10.27 -23.63
CA ILE A 66 -16.26 -10.41 -25.05
C ILE A 66 -16.40 -11.86 -25.50
N ALA A 67 -15.86 -12.81 -24.73
CA ALA A 67 -15.96 -14.23 -25.01
C ALA A 67 -17.43 -14.71 -25.03
N SER A 68 -18.26 -14.25 -24.09
CA SER A 68 -19.68 -14.56 -24.04
C SER A 68 -20.43 -14.02 -25.26
N THR A 69 -20.21 -12.76 -25.62
CA THR A 69 -20.82 -12.16 -26.81
C THR A 69 -20.35 -12.84 -28.10
N ALA A 70 -19.06 -13.22 -28.19
CA ALA A 70 -18.56 -13.99 -29.31
C ALA A 70 -19.25 -15.36 -29.42
N ALA A 71 -19.46 -16.04 -28.29
CA ALA A 71 -20.20 -17.31 -28.26
C ALA A 71 -21.67 -17.14 -28.69
N GLU A 72 -22.36 -16.09 -28.23
CA GLU A 72 -23.73 -15.76 -28.65
C GLU A 72 -23.84 -15.46 -30.15
N LEU A 73 -22.82 -14.81 -30.72
CA LEU A 73 -22.71 -14.55 -32.16
C LEU A 73 -22.30 -15.78 -32.98
N GLY A 74 -22.11 -16.94 -32.33
CA GLY A 74 -21.79 -18.20 -32.98
C GLY A 74 -20.31 -18.39 -33.33
N PHE A 75 -19.41 -17.54 -32.81
CA PHE A 75 -17.98 -17.76 -32.94
C PHE A 75 -17.55 -18.96 -32.09
N VAL A 76 -16.79 -19.88 -32.68
CA VAL A 76 -16.27 -21.09 -32.03
C VAL A 76 -14.78 -20.96 -31.75
N GLU A 77 -14.36 -21.42 -30.58
CA GLU A 77 -12.96 -21.39 -30.17
C GLU A 77 -12.11 -22.30 -31.06
N LYS A 78 -11.26 -21.71 -31.91
CA LYS A 78 -10.35 -22.46 -32.76
C LYS A 78 -9.08 -22.81 -32.00
N LYS A 79 -8.96 -24.06 -31.54
CA LYS A 79 -7.72 -24.61 -30.96
C LYS A 79 -6.65 -24.82 -32.06
N SER A 80 -6.19 -23.75 -32.70
CA SER A 80 -5.08 -23.86 -33.65
C SER A 80 -3.77 -24.00 -32.87
N ARG A 81 -3.17 -25.18 -32.93
CA ARG A 81 -1.79 -25.39 -32.50
C ARG A 81 -0.91 -24.59 -33.45
N ILE A 82 -0.48 -23.39 -33.04
CA ILE A 82 0.47 -22.58 -33.80
C ILE A 82 1.81 -23.30 -33.70
N VAL A 83 2.10 -24.16 -34.67
CA VAL A 83 3.44 -24.70 -34.86
C VAL A 83 4.17 -23.68 -35.73
N LEU A 84 5.07 -22.92 -35.11
CA LEU A 84 6.08 -22.17 -35.84
C LEU A 84 7.02 -23.22 -36.45
N THR A 85 6.66 -23.74 -37.63
CA THR A 85 7.59 -24.54 -38.42
C THR A 85 8.64 -23.56 -38.93
N ASP A 86 9.83 -23.59 -38.33
CA ASP A 86 11.00 -22.87 -38.83
C ASP A 86 11.10 -23.13 -40.34
N SER A 87 11.01 -22.05 -41.11
CA SER A 87 11.13 -22.09 -42.55
C SER A 87 12.51 -22.66 -42.90
N VAL A 88 12.50 -23.82 -43.55
CA VAL A 88 13.71 -24.42 -44.13
C VAL A 88 14.41 -23.33 -44.97
N PRO A 89 15.70 -23.04 -44.73
CA PRO A 89 16.38 -21.97 -45.46
C PRO A 89 16.42 -22.32 -46.96
N LEU A 90 15.79 -21.47 -47.77
CA LEU A 90 15.66 -21.63 -49.23
C LEU A 90 16.97 -21.39 -50.02
N ALA A 91 18.14 -21.59 -49.42
CA ALA A 91 19.41 -21.41 -50.13
C ALA A 91 20.45 -22.46 -49.71
N LEU A 92 20.63 -23.47 -50.56
CA LEU A 92 21.88 -24.23 -50.60
C LEU A 92 22.96 -23.31 -51.18
N LYS A 93 23.90 -22.92 -50.32
CA LYS A 93 25.11 -22.18 -50.70
C LYS A 93 25.93 -23.07 -51.64
N ARG A 94 26.10 -22.64 -52.89
CA ARG A 94 27.04 -23.22 -53.84
C ARG A 94 28.46 -22.74 -53.54
#